data_AF-A0A7S0IYD0-F1
#
_entry.id   AF-A0A7S0IYD0-F1
#
_cell.length_a   1.000
_cell.length_b   1.000
_cell.length_c   1.000
_cell.angle_alpha   90.00
_cell.angle_beta   90.00
_cell.angle_gamma   90.00
#
_symmetry.space_group_name_H-M   'P 1'
#
loop_
_entity.id
_entity.type
_entity.pdbx_description
1 polymer ?
#
loop_
_entity_poly.entity_id
_entity_poly.type
_entity_poly.pdbx_seq_one_letter_code
_entity_poly.pdbx_strand_id
1 'polypeptide(L)'
;MVSAYRPLAILVLAAALIASSYVLSFRSGVLAPLGGRLVTPPISLLMFDGPGRRIGQLGFPSVSLLFASCVPTLRRCLALALAGHPGHDTLVNVALVAAGSAFAALAVVGGLPLQIDICDVMAGHAKLTLDSVIHQSAAGVFFLGAIVHMSAWLWLVTAVDASC
;
A
#
# COMPACT_ATOMS: atom_id res chain seq x y z
N MET A 1 -15.05 9.73 22.09
CA MET A 1 -14.80 10.20 20.71
C MET A 1 -13.49 9.61 20.21
N VAL A 2 -13.53 8.54 19.40
CA VAL A 2 -12.33 8.12 18.67
C VAL A 2 -12.09 9.19 17.62
N SER A 3 -11.02 9.95 17.81
CA SER A 3 -10.64 11.14 17.05
C SER A 3 -10.70 10.88 15.54
N ALA A 4 -11.59 11.57 14.81
CA ALA A 4 -11.69 11.53 13.34
C ALA A 4 -10.36 11.85 12.65
N TYR A 5 -9.41 12.42 13.39
CA TYR A 5 -8.05 12.73 12.95
C TYR A 5 -7.13 11.50 12.85
N ARG A 6 -7.47 10.34 13.43
CA ARG A 6 -6.59 9.15 13.40
C ARG A 6 -6.37 8.59 11.98
N PRO A 7 -7.41 8.28 11.18
CA PRO A 7 -7.23 7.83 9.81
C PRO A 7 -6.47 8.86 8.95
N LEU A 8 -6.78 10.14 9.14
CA LEU A 8 -6.10 11.24 8.44
C LEU A 8 -4.61 11.31 8.80
N ALA A 9 -4.26 11.18 10.08
CA ALA A 9 -2.87 11.15 10.52
C ALA A 9 -2.11 9.95 9.95
N ILE A 10 -2.75 8.78 9.86
CA ILE A 10 -2.16 7.58 9.23
C ILE A 10 -1.92 7.83 7.74
N LEU A 11 -2.87 8.45 7.04
CA LEU A 11 -2.72 8.81 5.63
C LEU A 11 -1.56 9.78 5.40
N VAL A 12 -1.47 10.85 6.21
CA VAL A 12 -0.39 11.83 6.14
C VAL A 12 0.96 11.17 6.43
N LEU A 13 1.03 10.32 7.44
CA LEU A 13 2.23 9.56 7.77
C LEU A 13 2.65 8.63 6.62
N ALA A 14 1.70 7.90 6.03
CA ALA A 14 1.96 7.02 4.90
C ALA A 14 2.48 7.80 3.69
N ALA A 15 1.84 8.91 3.34
CA ALA A 15 2.28 9.79 2.26
C ALA A 15 3.69 10.34 2.52
N ALA A 16 3.98 10.79 3.75
CA ALA A 16 5.29 11.29 4.13
C ALA A 16 6.38 10.22 4.05
N LEU A 17 6.10 8.98 4.49
CA LEU A 17 7.04 7.86 4.41
C LEU A 17 7.33 7.48 2.97
N ILE A 18 6.30 7.39 2.13
CA ILE A 18 6.43 7.10 0.70
C ILE A 18 7.26 8.21 0.03
N ALA A 19 6.88 9.48 0.20
CA ALA A 19 7.58 10.61 -0.38
C ALA A 19 9.05 10.69 0.08
N SER A 20 9.32 10.46 1.36
CA SER A 20 10.69 10.45 1.90
C SER A 20 11.52 9.31 1.31
N SER A 21 10.93 8.12 1.19
CA SER A 21 11.58 6.97 0.55
C SER A 21 11.90 7.25 -0.92
N TYR A 22 10.95 7.84 -1.68
CA TYR A 22 11.17 8.30 -3.06
C TYR A 22 12.34 9.28 -3.15
N VAL A 23 12.29 10.37 -2.38
CA VAL A 23 13.28 11.44 -2.45
C VAL A 23 14.68 10.90 -2.14
N LEU A 24 14.81 10.04 -1.13
CA LEU A 24 16.10 9.48 -0.74
C LEU A 24 16.64 8.47 -1.75
N SER A 25 15.80 7.60 -2.30
CA SER A 25 16.21 6.64 -3.34
C SER A 25 16.62 7.34 -4.64
N PHE A 26 15.97 8.44 -5.01
CA PHE A 26 16.41 9.25 -6.16
C PHE A 26 17.71 10.00 -5.89
N ARG A 27 17.82 10.65 -4.74
CA ARG A 27 19.01 11.44 -4.39
C ARG A 27 20.26 10.60 -4.20
N SER A 28 20.13 9.34 -3.80
CA SER A 28 21.28 8.44 -3.65
C SER A 28 21.85 7.94 -4.97
N GLY A 29 21.16 8.15 -6.10
CA GLY A 29 21.58 7.63 -7.40
C GLY A 29 21.46 6.12 -7.54
N VAL A 30 20.86 5.42 -6.56
CA VAL A 30 20.75 3.95 -6.57
C VAL A 30 19.92 3.43 -7.75
N LEU A 31 19.02 4.27 -8.28
CA LEU A 31 18.18 3.97 -9.43
C LEU A 31 18.82 4.37 -10.77
N ALA A 32 20.02 4.96 -10.78
CA ALA A 32 20.71 5.37 -12.00
C ALA A 32 20.91 4.22 -13.02
N PRO A 33 21.20 2.96 -12.62
CA PRO A 33 21.31 1.84 -13.55
C PRO A 33 20.03 1.50 -14.30
N LEU A 34 18.86 1.83 -13.74
CA LEU A 34 17.56 1.62 -14.39
C LEU A 34 17.27 2.69 -15.49
N GLY A 35 18.24 3.57 -15.74
CA GLY A 35 18.20 4.61 -16.77
C GLY A 35 17.59 5.91 -16.26
N GLY A 36 18.16 7.05 -16.68
CA GLY A 36 17.68 8.41 -16.32
C GLY A 36 16.28 8.77 -16.84
N ARG A 37 15.49 7.80 -17.32
CA ARG A 37 14.12 7.97 -17.82
C ARG A 37 13.04 7.64 -16.79
N LEU A 38 13.41 7.06 -15.65
CA LEU A 38 12.44 6.81 -14.57
C LEU A 38 12.10 8.12 -13.86
N VAL A 39 10.95 8.70 -14.24
CA VAL A 39 10.41 9.90 -13.58
C VAL A 39 9.73 9.53 -12.26
N THR A 40 9.10 8.35 -12.20
CA THR A 40 8.44 7.81 -11.00
C THR A 40 8.61 6.29 -10.95
N PRO A 41 9.60 5.76 -10.19
CA PRO A 41 9.78 4.32 -10.04
C PRO A 41 8.57 3.71 -9.31
N PRO A 42 8.04 2.54 -9.71
CA PRO A 42 7.00 1.86 -8.95
C PRO A 42 7.39 1.68 -7.47
N ILE A 43 6.39 1.65 -6.57
CA ILE A 43 6.60 1.58 -5.12
C ILE A 43 7.48 0.38 -4.68
N SER A 44 7.46 -0.72 -5.44
CA SER A 44 8.31 -1.90 -5.25
C SER A 44 9.80 -1.59 -5.40
N LEU A 45 10.17 -0.59 -6.21
CA LEU A 45 11.55 -0.13 -6.38
C LEU A 45 12.00 0.85 -5.28
N LEU A 46 11.09 1.36 -4.45
CA LEU A 46 11.47 2.15 -3.27
C LEU A 46 12.19 1.33 -2.20
N MET A 47 12.04 0.01 -2.29
CA MET A 47 12.70 -0.98 -1.45
C MET A 47 14.04 -1.45 -2.03
N PHE A 48 14.47 -0.88 -3.16
CA PHE A 48 15.79 -1.13 -3.74
C PHE A 48 16.90 -0.66 -2.80
N ASP A 49 18.12 -1.17 -2.98
CA ASP A 49 19.20 -1.12 -1.99
C ASP A 49 19.80 0.28 -1.75
N GLY A 50 19.02 1.14 -1.12
CA GLY A 50 19.35 2.53 -0.84
C GLY A 50 18.77 3.03 0.48
N PRO A 51 19.01 4.30 0.82
CA PRO A 51 18.55 4.88 2.08
C PRO A 51 17.01 4.85 2.25
N GLY A 52 16.25 4.88 1.14
CA GLY A 52 14.79 4.72 1.15
C GLY A 52 14.30 3.34 1.61
N ARG A 53 15.16 2.31 1.53
CA ARG A 53 14.85 0.94 1.96
C ARG A 53 14.54 0.87 3.45
N ARG A 54 15.34 1.49 4.31
CA ARG A 54 15.07 1.47 5.77
C ARG A 54 13.74 2.13 6.11
N ILE A 55 13.38 3.20 5.40
CA ILE A 55 12.11 3.89 5.59
C ILE A 55 10.94 2.99 5.19
N GLY A 56 11.03 2.26 4.07
CA GLY A 56 10.01 1.29 3.69
C GLY A 56 9.93 0.12 4.69
N GLN A 57 11.08 -0.41 5.13
CA GLN A 57 11.15 -1.59 6.01
C GLN A 57 10.49 -1.35 7.37
N LEU A 58 10.62 -0.14 7.91
CA LEU A 58 10.01 0.23 9.18
C LEU A 58 8.64 0.88 8.98
N GLY A 59 8.52 1.73 7.97
CA GLY A 59 7.34 2.53 7.70
C GLY A 59 6.15 1.71 7.22
N PHE A 60 6.36 0.78 6.27
CA PHE A 60 5.26 -0.01 5.71
C PHE A 60 4.60 -0.91 6.75
N PRO A 61 5.31 -1.72 7.55
CA PRO A 61 4.69 -2.47 8.63
C PRO A 61 4.02 -1.56 9.67
N SER A 62 4.64 -0.43 10.01
CA SER A 62 4.09 0.51 11.00
C SER A 62 2.75 1.10 10.55
N VAL A 63 2.66 1.55 9.30
CA VAL A 63 1.42 2.07 8.72
C VAL A 63 0.34 0.99 8.68
N SER A 64 0.69 -0.24 8.30
CA SER A 64 -0.25 -1.37 8.28
C SER A 64 -0.79 -1.71 9.67
N LEU A 65 0.05 -1.70 10.70
CA LEU A 65 -0.37 -1.91 12.10
C LEU A 65 -1.28 -0.78 12.59
N LEU A 66 -0.93 0.47 12.29
CA LEU A 66 -1.75 1.63 12.64
C LEU A 66 -3.11 1.57 11.94
N PHE A 67 -3.15 1.19 10.65
CA PHE A 67 -4.40 0.98 9.93
C PHE A 67 -5.24 -0.11 10.58
N ALA A 68 -4.65 -1.27 10.89
CA ALA A 68 -5.34 -2.38 11.55
C ALA A 68 -6.00 -1.94 12.88
N SER A 69 -5.33 -1.09 13.66
CA SER A 69 -5.88 -0.53 14.90
C SER A 69 -7.12 0.35 14.68
N CYS A 70 -7.27 0.94 13.50
CA CYS A 70 -8.39 1.81 13.14
C CYS A 70 -9.57 1.06 12.52
N VAL A 71 -9.37 -0.15 11.99
CA VAL A 71 -10.40 -0.94 11.28
C VAL A 71 -11.69 -1.09 12.09
N PRO A 72 -11.69 -1.44 13.40
CA PRO A 72 -12.93 -1.57 14.16
C PRO A 72 -13.73 -0.26 14.24
N THR A 73 -13.04 0.88 14.33
CA THR A 73 -13.68 2.19 14.36
C THR A 73 -14.23 2.55 12.99
N LEU A 74 -13.44 2.37 11.93
CA LEU A 74 -13.85 2.62 10.54
C LEU A 74 -15.09 1.80 10.17
N ARG A 75 -15.10 0.51 10.54
CA ARG A 75 -16.25 -0.37 10.30
C ARG A 75 -17.52 0.15 10.96
N ARG A 76 -17.45 0.57 12.23
CA ARG A 76 -18.60 1.13 12.95
C ARG A 76 -19.09 2.43 12.30
N CYS A 77 -18.18 3.33 11.96
CA CYS A 77 -18.54 4.59 11.30
C CYS A 77 -19.21 4.36 9.93
N LEU A 78 -18.67 3.43 9.12
CA LEU A 78 -19.24 3.10 7.82
C LEU A 78 -20.61 2.43 7.93
N ALA A 79 -20.77 1.49 8.86
CA ALA A 79 -22.06 0.84 9.10
C ALA A 79 -23.13 1.85 9.55
N LEU A 80 -22.77 2.84 10.38
CA LEU A 80 -23.68 3.91 10.77
C LEU A 80 -24.02 4.85 9.61
N ALA A 81 -23.02 5.24 8.82
CA ALA A 81 -23.21 6.17 7.70
C ALA A 81 -24.06 5.59 6.57
N LEU A 82 -24.03 4.26 6.41
CA LEU A 82 -24.73 3.55 5.35
C LEU A 82 -25.97 2.79 5.85
N ALA A 83 -26.38 3.03 7.09
CA ALA A 83 -27.54 2.40 7.69
C ALA A 83 -28.78 2.70 6.84
N GLY A 84 -29.38 1.66 6.25
CA GLY A 84 -30.55 1.78 5.38
C GLY A 84 -30.26 1.61 3.88
N HIS A 85 -29.00 1.57 3.45
CA HIS A 85 -28.68 1.25 2.05
C HIS A 85 -28.69 -0.28 1.80
N PRO A 86 -29.41 -0.78 0.79
CA PRO A 86 -29.40 -2.20 0.44
C PRO A 86 -27.99 -2.69 0.14
N GLY A 87 -27.57 -3.80 0.78
CA GLY A 87 -26.27 -4.42 0.53
C GLY A 87 -25.06 -3.70 1.14
N HIS A 88 -25.25 -2.66 1.97
CA HIS A 88 -24.16 -1.89 2.57
C HIS A 88 -23.17 -2.76 3.37
N ASP A 89 -23.66 -3.76 4.12
CA ASP A 89 -22.81 -4.67 4.87
C ASP A 89 -21.81 -5.42 3.98
N THR A 90 -22.26 -5.91 2.84
CA THR A 90 -21.39 -6.61 1.88
C THR A 90 -20.32 -5.67 1.35
N LEU A 91 -20.68 -4.44 0.98
CA LEU A 91 -19.74 -3.48 0.42
C LEU A 91 -18.73 -2.95 1.45
N VAL A 92 -19.18 -2.66 2.67
CA VAL A 92 -18.29 -2.30 3.78
C VAL A 92 -17.32 -3.44 4.06
N ASN A 93 -17.78 -4.69 4.06
CA ASN A 93 -16.91 -5.84 4.22
C ASN A 93 -15.91 -5.97 3.07
N VAL A 94 -16.35 -5.84 1.81
CA VAL A 94 -15.45 -5.89 0.64
C VAL A 94 -14.39 -4.79 0.72
N ALA A 95 -14.79 -3.55 1.00
CA ALA A 95 -13.87 -2.41 1.11
C ALA A 95 -12.84 -2.64 2.23
N LEU A 96 -13.26 -3.10 3.40
CA LEU A 96 -12.36 -3.31 4.54
C LEU A 96 -11.47 -4.55 4.37
N VAL A 97 -11.96 -5.63 3.78
CA VAL A 97 -11.16 -6.83 3.49
C VAL A 97 -10.12 -6.51 2.42
N ALA A 98 -10.50 -5.78 1.36
CA ALA A 98 -9.57 -5.35 0.31
C ALA A 98 -8.50 -4.38 0.85
N ALA A 99 -8.87 -3.46 1.74
CA ALA A 99 -7.89 -2.62 2.43
C ALA A 99 -6.98 -3.46 3.33
N GLY A 100 -7.56 -4.36 4.13
CA GLY A 100 -6.81 -5.22 5.04
C GLY A 100 -5.79 -6.10 4.30
N SER A 101 -6.17 -6.70 3.18
CA SER A 101 -5.26 -7.48 2.34
C SER A 101 -4.16 -6.60 1.72
N ALA A 102 -4.50 -5.39 1.27
CA ALA A 102 -3.51 -4.45 0.75
C ALA A 102 -2.49 -4.05 1.84
N PHE A 103 -2.93 -3.66 3.03
CA PHE A 103 -2.01 -3.32 4.13
C PHE A 103 -1.19 -4.51 4.63
N ALA A 104 -1.76 -5.71 4.68
CA ALA A 104 -1.00 -6.92 5.01
C ALA A 104 0.10 -7.17 3.97
N ALA A 105 -0.23 -7.08 2.69
CA ALA A 105 0.73 -7.20 1.60
C ALA A 105 1.81 -6.11 1.63
N LEU A 106 1.43 -4.87 1.96
CA LEU A 106 2.37 -3.76 2.14
C LEU A 106 3.36 -4.04 3.29
N ALA A 107 2.90 -4.65 4.39
CA ALA A 107 3.78 -5.04 5.49
C ALA A 107 4.77 -6.15 5.06
N VAL A 108 4.34 -7.09 4.22
CA VAL A 108 5.23 -8.13 3.64
C VAL A 108 6.27 -7.49 2.71
N VAL A 109 5.87 -6.57 1.84
CA VAL A 109 6.78 -5.80 0.97
C VAL A 109 7.82 -5.04 1.79
N GLY A 110 7.42 -4.49 2.95
CA GLY A 110 8.34 -3.84 3.88
C GLY A 110 9.28 -4.83 4.59
N GLY A 111 8.76 -5.98 5.05
CA GLY A 111 9.55 -6.96 5.81
C GLY A 111 10.52 -7.77 4.94
N LEU A 112 10.16 -8.03 3.69
CA LEU A 112 10.95 -8.81 2.75
C LEU A 112 11.46 -7.90 1.64
N PRO A 113 12.75 -7.56 1.62
CA PRO A 113 13.31 -6.67 0.61
C PRO A 113 13.33 -7.32 -0.77
N LEU A 114 13.19 -6.52 -1.82
CA LEU A 114 13.38 -6.97 -3.20
C LEU A 114 14.86 -7.33 -3.43
N GLN A 115 15.12 -8.37 -4.21
CA GLN A 115 16.48 -8.74 -4.61
C GLN A 115 17.13 -7.61 -5.43
N ILE A 116 18.42 -7.38 -5.17
CA ILE A 116 19.20 -6.24 -5.69
C ILE A 116 19.57 -6.43 -7.16
N ASP A 117 19.69 -7.68 -7.61
CA ASP A 117 20.26 -8.04 -8.93
C ASP A 117 19.20 -8.19 -10.02
N ILE A 118 18.13 -7.37 -10.00
CA ILE A 118 17.03 -7.51 -10.97
C ILE A 118 17.52 -7.38 -12.42
N CYS A 119 18.54 -6.55 -12.66
CA CYS A 119 19.18 -6.40 -13.97
C CYS A 119 19.92 -7.68 -14.40
N ASP A 120 20.64 -8.32 -13.48
CA ASP A 120 21.35 -9.57 -13.77
C ASP A 120 20.37 -10.73 -13.95
N VAL A 121 19.26 -10.74 -13.21
CA VAL A 121 18.16 -11.69 -13.44
C VAL A 121 17.56 -11.48 -14.84
N MET A 122 17.29 -10.24 -15.24
CA MET A 122 16.75 -9.92 -16.56
C MET A 122 17.72 -10.27 -17.70
N ALA A 123 19.02 -10.12 -17.47
CA ALA A 123 20.07 -10.50 -18.41
C ALA A 123 20.40 -12.01 -18.41
N GLY A 124 19.75 -12.80 -17.54
CA GLY A 124 19.99 -14.24 -17.42
C GLY A 124 21.29 -14.60 -16.69
N HIS A 125 21.95 -13.63 -16.06
CA HIS A 125 23.17 -13.81 -15.28
C HIS A 125 22.91 -14.24 -13.83
N ALA A 126 21.69 -14.06 -13.33
CA ALA A 126 21.29 -14.47 -11.98
C ALA A 126 19.93 -15.20 -11.98
N LYS A 127 19.66 -15.96 -10.91
CA LYS A 127 18.34 -16.58 -10.66
C LYS A 127 17.53 -15.74 -9.67
N LEU A 128 16.21 -15.73 -9.87
CA LEU A 128 15.25 -15.17 -8.92
C LEU A 128 15.33 -15.92 -7.58
N THR A 129 15.49 -15.18 -6.49
CA THR A 129 15.36 -15.74 -5.14
C THR A 129 13.90 -15.89 -4.74
N LEU A 130 13.64 -16.80 -3.79
CA LEU A 130 12.31 -16.97 -3.20
C LEU A 130 11.78 -15.66 -2.59
N ASP A 131 12.63 -14.89 -1.92
CA ASP A 131 12.28 -13.60 -1.33
C ASP A 131 11.75 -12.61 -2.37
N SER A 132 12.37 -12.57 -3.56
CA SER A 132 11.94 -11.72 -4.66
C SER A 132 10.58 -12.15 -5.21
N VAL A 133 10.33 -13.47 -5.32
CA VAL A 133 9.02 -14.01 -5.71
C VAL A 133 7.95 -13.63 -4.69
N ILE A 134 8.24 -13.78 -3.40
CA ILE A 134 7.30 -13.40 -2.33
C ILE A 134 7.02 -11.90 -2.37
N HIS A 135 8.07 -11.07 -2.51
CA HIS A 135 7.93 -9.62 -2.59
C HIS A 135 7.06 -9.18 -3.77
N GLN A 136 7.34 -9.70 -4.97
CA GLN A 136 6.57 -9.37 -6.18
C GLN A 136 5.11 -9.84 -6.06
N SER A 137 4.89 -11.03 -5.51
CA SER A 137 3.54 -11.54 -5.25
C SER A 137 2.79 -10.67 -4.25
N ALA A 138 3.44 -10.26 -3.16
CA ALA A 138 2.89 -9.34 -2.19
C ALA A 138 2.57 -7.98 -2.82
N ALA A 139 3.46 -7.42 -3.64
CA ALA A 139 3.17 -6.19 -4.37
C ALA A 139 1.94 -6.35 -5.29
N GLY A 140 1.78 -7.49 -5.96
CA GLY A 140 0.59 -7.80 -6.75
C GLY A 140 -0.70 -7.82 -5.93
N VAL A 141 -0.68 -8.46 -4.75
CA VAL A 141 -1.82 -8.46 -3.81
C VAL A 141 -2.13 -7.05 -3.31
N PHE A 142 -1.11 -6.24 -3.02
CA PHE A 142 -1.27 -4.84 -2.63
C PHE A 142 -2.03 -4.05 -3.69
N PHE A 143 -1.60 -4.12 -4.96
CA PHE A 143 -2.25 -3.40 -6.04
C PHE A 143 -3.68 -3.89 -6.30
N LEU A 144 -3.91 -5.20 -6.30
CA LEU A 144 -5.25 -5.75 -6.49
C LEU A 144 -6.19 -5.34 -5.36
N GLY A 145 -5.73 -5.43 -4.10
CA GLY A 145 -6.50 -4.97 -2.94
C GLY A 145 -6.82 -3.48 -3.01
N ALA A 146 -5.86 -2.64 -3.41
CA ALA A 146 -6.07 -1.22 -3.61
C ALA A 146 -7.12 -0.92 -4.70
N ILE A 147 -7.08 -1.64 -5.84
CA ILE A 147 -8.08 -1.50 -6.91
C ILE A 147 -9.46 -1.87 -6.41
N VAL A 148 -9.61 -3.04 -5.77
CA VAL A 148 -10.91 -3.49 -5.24
C VAL A 148 -11.44 -2.52 -4.18
N HIS A 149 -10.56 -2.02 -3.30
CA HIS A 149 -10.90 -1.04 -2.28
C HIS A 149 -11.42 0.27 -2.89
N MET A 150 -10.70 0.82 -3.88
CA MET A 150 -11.10 2.06 -4.56
C MET A 150 -12.41 1.88 -5.33
N SER A 151 -12.60 0.75 -6.02
CA SER A 151 -13.86 0.44 -6.71
C SER A 151 -15.03 0.34 -5.73
N ALA A 152 -14.85 -0.30 -4.58
CA ALA A 152 -15.88 -0.38 -3.55
C ALA A 152 -16.23 1.02 -2.99
N TRP A 153 -15.23 1.88 -2.78
CA TRP A 153 -15.45 3.27 -2.36
C TRP A 153 -16.16 4.11 -3.40
N LEU A 154 -15.77 4.03 -4.66
CA LEU A 154 -16.43 4.75 -5.75
C LEU A 154 -17.91 4.36 -5.84
N TRP A 155 -18.20 3.06 -5.69
CA TRP A 155 -19.57 2.58 -5.63
C TRP A 155 -20.32 3.13 -4.43
N LEU A 156 -19.71 3.14 -3.23
CA LEU A 156 -20.33 3.71 -2.02
C LEU A 156 -20.66 5.19 -2.18
N VAL A 157 -19.72 5.99 -2.70
CA VAL A 157 -19.94 7.43 -2.92
C VAL A 157 -21.07 7.67 -3.92
N THR A 158 -21.03 6.96 -5.06
CA THR A 158 -22.06 7.13 -6.10
C THR A 158 -23.44 6.62 -5.68
N ALA A 159 -23.53 5.56 -4.87
CA ALA A 159 -24.79 5.06 -4.34
C ALA A 159 -25.43 6.00 -3.31
N VAL A 160 -24.60 6.66 -2.49
CA VAL A 160 -25.07 7.69 -1.53
C VAL A 160 -25.58 8.91 -2.29
N ASP A 161 -24.83 9.42 -3.26
CA ASP A 161 -25.24 10.59 -4.06
C ASP A 161 -26.55 10.35 -4.82
N ALA A 162 -26.79 9.14 -5.32
CA ALA A 162 -28.02 8.79 -6.04
C ALA A 162 -29.26 8.66 -5.11
N SER A 163 -29.07 8.67 -3.79
CA SER A 163 -30.15 8.50 -2.80
C SER A 163 -30.54 9.80 -2.11
N CYS A 164 -29.85 10.92 -2.40
CA CYS A 164 -30.16 12.27 -1.95
C CYS A 164 -30.93 13.06 -3.02
#